data_AF-A0A8K0NEQ4-F1
#
_entry.id   AF-A0A8K0NEQ4-F1
#
_cell.length_a   1.000
_cell.length_b   1.000
_cell.length_c   1.000
_cell.angle_alpha   90.00
_cell.angle_beta   90.00
_cell.angle_gamma   90.00
#
_symmetry.space_group_name_H-M   'P 1'
#
loop_
_entity.id
_entity.type
_entity.pdbx_description
1 polymer ?
#
loop_
_entity_poly.entity_id
_entity_poly.type
_entity_poly.pdbx_seq_one_letter_code
_entity_poly.pdbx_strand_id
1 'polypeptide(L)'
;MRERITFVHPTGADIDPASLQISQHELRGPLVTAAREDRLTIAIDELPADLAKLLPRFRELGLRWASPVAYDPIDPFVSRTSPGLHVSYTLANTQDKEAE
;
A
#
# COMPACT_ATOMS: atom_id res chain seq x y z
N MET A 1 -15.59 -0.52 -2.39
CA MET A 1 -14.19 -0.81 -1.99
C MET A 1 -13.52 -1.83 -2.91
N ARG A 2 -12.24 -1.61 -3.27
CA ARG A 2 -11.37 -2.56 -3.98
C ARG A 2 -10.07 -2.76 -3.22
N GLU A 3 -9.61 -3.99 -3.10
CA GLU A 3 -8.35 -4.36 -2.44
C GLU A 3 -7.43 -5.09 -3.41
N ARG A 4 -6.12 -4.82 -3.33
CA ARG A 4 -5.07 -5.58 -4.00
C ARG A 4 -3.95 -5.85 -3.02
N ILE A 5 -3.64 -7.12 -2.81
CA ILE A 5 -2.50 -7.58 -2.00
C ILE A 5 -1.41 -8.04 -2.96
N THR A 6 -0.19 -7.53 -2.78
CA THR A 6 0.98 -7.88 -3.59
C THR A 6 2.09 -8.38 -2.68
N PHE A 7 2.67 -9.54 -3.00
CA PHE A 7 3.88 -10.03 -2.35
C PHE A 7 5.05 -9.79 -3.28
N VAL A 8 6.01 -8.98 -2.82
CA VAL A 8 7.22 -8.65 -3.57
C VAL A 8 8.36 -9.48 -3.00
N HIS A 9 9.06 -10.19 -3.88
CA HIS A 9 10.17 -11.07 -3.51
C HIS A 9 11.50 -10.46 -3.98
N PRO A 10 12.59 -10.63 -3.21
CA PRO A 10 13.91 -10.23 -3.67
C PRO A 10 14.36 -11.11 -4.85
N THR A 11 15.26 -10.57 -5.68
CA THR A 11 15.86 -11.32 -6.78
C THR A 11 16.50 -12.62 -6.28
N GLY A 12 16.16 -13.75 -6.90
CA GLY A 12 16.66 -15.08 -6.51
C GLY A 12 15.85 -15.78 -5.41
N ALA A 13 14.77 -15.19 -4.92
CA ALA A 13 13.79 -15.86 -4.06
C ALA A 13 12.62 -16.48 -4.86
N ASP A 14 12.92 -16.96 -6.08
CA ASP A 14 11.93 -17.60 -6.93
C ASP A 14 11.39 -18.87 -6.27
N ILE A 15 10.08 -19.04 -6.33
CA ILE A 15 9.43 -20.24 -5.81
C ILE A 15 9.43 -21.28 -6.93
N ASP A 16 10.08 -22.43 -6.68
CA ASP A 16 9.97 -23.58 -7.56
C ASP A 16 8.51 -24.10 -7.52
N PRO A 17 7.78 -24.10 -8.65
CA PRO A 17 6.42 -24.60 -8.70
C PRO A 17 6.28 -26.05 -8.23
N ALA A 18 7.32 -26.89 -8.39
CA ALA A 18 7.32 -28.27 -7.92
C ALA A 18 7.31 -28.39 -6.39
N SER A 19 7.70 -27.33 -5.68
CA SER A 19 7.65 -27.27 -4.22
C SER A 19 6.26 -26.93 -3.67
N LEU A 20 5.32 -26.51 -4.53
CA LEU A 20 3.96 -26.17 -4.15
C LEU A 20 3.07 -27.41 -4.12
N GLN A 21 2.39 -27.63 -3.00
CA GLN A 21 1.38 -28.67 -2.84
C GLN A 21 0.00 -28.01 -2.87
N ILE A 22 -0.73 -28.24 -3.95
CA ILE A 22 -2.08 -27.70 -4.16
C ILE A 22 -3.08 -28.79 -3.79
N SER A 23 -3.93 -28.49 -2.81
CA SER A 23 -5.08 -29.31 -2.41
C SER A 23 -6.37 -28.54 -2.65
N GLN A 24 -7.53 -29.21 -2.58
CA GLN A 24 -8.83 -28.57 -2.85
C GLN A 24 -9.12 -27.33 -2.00
N HIS A 25 -8.56 -27.25 -0.80
CA HIS A 25 -8.81 -26.16 0.16
C HIS A 25 -7.52 -25.52 0.72
N GLU A 26 -6.35 -25.93 0.23
CA GLU A 26 -5.08 -25.51 0.82
C GLU A 26 -4.00 -25.41 -0.26
N LEU A 27 -3.14 -24.40 -0.12
CA LEU A 27 -1.90 -24.25 -0.86
C LEU A 27 -0.76 -24.28 0.16
N ARG A 28 0.08 -25.33 0.12
CA ARG A 28 1.31 -25.39 0.93
C ARG A 28 2.51 -25.12 0.04
N GLY A 29 3.49 -24.43 0.59
CA GLY A 29 4.73 -24.11 -0.10
C GLY A 29 5.85 -23.84 0.90
N PRO A 30 7.06 -23.57 0.40
CA PRO A 30 8.19 -23.16 1.24
C PRO A 30 7.89 -21.82 1.93
N LEU A 31 8.58 -21.57 3.05
CA LEU A 31 8.56 -20.24 3.67
C LEU A 31 9.15 -19.23 2.70
N VAL A 32 8.41 -18.16 2.41
CA VAL A 32 8.85 -17.15 1.46
C VAL A 32 9.12 -15.83 2.16
N THR A 33 10.33 -15.30 1.98
CA THR A 33 10.66 -13.93 2.40
C THR A 33 10.10 -12.96 1.36
N ALA A 34 9.13 -12.15 1.76
CA ALA A 34 8.48 -11.17 0.89
C ALA A 34 8.07 -9.93 1.67
N ALA A 35 8.05 -8.77 1.02
CA ALA A 35 7.30 -7.64 1.53
C ALA A 35 5.87 -7.71 1.02
N ARG A 36 4.91 -7.44 1.91
CA ARG A 36 3.49 -7.38 1.58
C ARG A 36 3.08 -5.93 1.36
N GLU A 37 2.58 -5.61 0.17
CA GLU A 37 1.89 -4.35 -0.14
C GLU A 37 0.38 -4.61 -0.15
N ASP A 38 -0.35 -3.93 0.74
CA ASP A 38 -1.81 -3.86 0.70
C ASP A 38 -2.23 -2.51 0.13
N ARG A 39 -2.99 -2.55 -0.98
CA ARG A 39 -3.56 -1.36 -1.62
C ARG A 39 -5.06 -1.39 -1.53
N LEU A 40 -5.64 -0.43 -0.81
CA LEU A 40 -7.07 -0.25 -0.68
C LEU A 40 -7.51 0.99 -1.48
N THR A 41 -8.62 0.85 -2.21
CA THR A 41 -9.34 1.95 -2.86
C THR A 41 -10.75 1.98 -2.31
N ILE A 42 -11.09 3.06 -1.62
CA ILE A 42 -12.33 3.24 -0.88
C ILE A 42 -13.00 4.51 -1.42
N ALA A 43 -14.29 4.45 -1.71
CA ALA A 43 -15.03 5.63 -2.15
C ALA A 43 -15.28 6.60 -0.97
N ILE A 44 -15.44 7.90 -1.24
CA ILE A 44 -15.59 8.92 -0.18
C ILE A 44 -16.80 8.64 0.73
N ASP A 45 -17.89 8.11 0.16
CA ASP A 45 -19.13 7.75 0.86
C ASP A 45 -19.02 6.47 1.70
N GLU A 46 -17.99 5.64 1.46
CA GLU A 46 -17.67 4.46 2.28
C GLU A 46 -16.81 4.82 3.51
N LEU A 47 -16.32 6.07 3.62
CA LEU A 47 -15.46 6.50 4.72
C LEU A 47 -16.26 7.00 5.94
N PRO A 48 -15.67 6.93 7.14
CA PRO A 48 -16.22 7.61 8.32
C PRO A 48 -16.49 9.09 8.06
N ALA A 49 -17.59 9.60 8.60
CA ALA A 49 -18.11 10.94 8.30
C ALA A 49 -17.06 12.07 8.46
N ASP A 50 -16.18 11.97 9.45
CA ASP A 50 -15.16 12.99 9.69
C ASP A 50 -14.07 12.99 8.60
N LEU A 51 -13.68 11.81 8.11
CA LEU A 51 -12.74 11.68 6.99
C LEU A 51 -13.39 12.09 5.67
N ALA A 52 -14.63 11.67 5.44
CA ALA A 52 -15.40 12.02 4.25
C ALA A 52 -15.57 13.54 4.09
N LYS A 53 -15.67 14.29 5.20
CA LYS A 53 -15.73 15.76 5.21
C LYS A 53 -14.38 16.43 4.96
N LEU A 54 -13.28 15.81 5.40
CA LEU A 54 -11.95 16.42 5.38
C LEU A 54 -11.23 16.22 4.03
N LEU A 55 -11.31 15.01 3.47
CA LEU A 55 -10.58 14.62 2.25
C LEU A 55 -10.91 15.46 0.99
N PRO A 56 -12.15 15.94 0.75
CA PRO A 56 -12.47 16.74 -0.43
C PRO A 56 -11.70 18.06 -0.57
N ARG A 57 -10.99 18.50 0.47
CA ARG A 57 -10.13 19.70 0.45
C ARG A 57 -8.79 19.44 -0.26
N PHE A 58 -8.43 18.17 -0.40
CA PHE A 58 -7.16 17.74 -0.96
C PHE A 58 -7.40 17.06 -2.30
N ARG A 59 -6.62 17.45 -3.31
CA ARG A 59 -6.50 16.68 -4.55
C ARG A 59 -5.72 15.39 -4.29
N GLU A 60 -4.72 15.48 -3.42
CA GLU A 60 -3.87 14.36 -3.03
C GLU A 60 -3.43 14.53 -1.57
N LEU A 61 -3.50 13.46 -0.78
CA LEU A 61 -2.98 13.40 0.59
C LEU A 61 -2.15 12.12 0.72
N GLY A 62 -0.84 12.28 0.89
CA GLY A 62 0.11 11.22 1.15
C GLY A 62 0.49 11.17 2.64
N LEU A 63 0.29 10.01 3.25
CA LEU A 63 0.72 9.71 4.62
C LEU A 63 1.74 8.58 4.55
N ARG A 64 2.92 8.79 5.14
CA ARG A 64 3.97 7.77 5.21
C ARG A 64 4.49 7.66 6.63
N TRP A 65 4.44 6.47 7.20
CA TRP A 65 5.08 6.16 8.48
C TRP A 65 6.35 5.35 8.25
N ALA A 66 7.48 5.80 8.80
CA ALA A 66 8.74 5.07 8.78
C ALA A 66 9.13 4.63 10.19
N SER A 67 9.32 3.33 10.37
CA SER A 67 9.77 2.75 11.64
C SER A 67 11.22 3.14 11.95
N PRO A 68 11.59 3.40 13.21
CA PRO A 68 12.99 3.54 13.62
C PRO A 68 13.75 2.21 13.66
N VAL A 69 13.03 1.08 13.60
CA VAL A 69 13.65 -0.26 13.62
C VAL A 69 14.36 -0.49 12.30
N ALA A 70 15.64 -0.90 12.38
CA ALA A 70 16.41 -1.26 11.20
C ALA A 70 15.78 -2.47 10.50
N TYR A 71 15.66 -2.40 9.18
CA TYR A 71 15.19 -3.49 8.34
C TYR A 71 15.94 -3.45 7.02
N ASP A 72 16.05 -4.62 6.38
CA ASP A 72 16.59 -4.72 5.03
C ASP A 72 15.45 -4.51 4.02
N PRO A 73 15.44 -3.38 3.29
CA PRO A 73 14.41 -3.14 2.28
C PRO A 73 14.63 -4.08 1.09
N ILE A 74 13.53 -4.50 0.49
CA ILE A 74 13.55 -5.19 -0.80
C ILE A 74 13.21 -4.21 -1.92
N ASP A 75 13.78 -4.42 -3.10
CA ASP A 75 13.43 -3.66 -4.31
C ASP A 75 11.94 -3.88 -4.67
N PRO A 76 11.14 -2.84 -5.03
CA PRO A 76 11.48 -1.42 -5.24
C PRO A 76 11.36 -0.51 -3.99
N PHE A 77 11.15 -1.07 -2.80
CA PHE A 77 10.90 -0.34 -1.55
C PHE A 77 12.18 0.15 -0.84
N VAL A 78 13.19 0.55 -1.61
CA VAL A 78 14.51 0.96 -1.09
C VAL A 78 14.59 2.44 -0.67
N SER A 79 13.59 3.25 -1.01
CA SER A 79 13.52 4.65 -0.60
C SER A 79 13.45 4.77 0.93
N ARG A 80 14.39 5.51 1.53
CA ARG A 80 14.45 5.75 2.98
C ARG A 80 14.00 7.16 3.33
N THR A 81 13.31 7.28 4.47
CA THR A 81 12.99 8.56 5.12
C THR A 81 13.46 8.48 6.57
N SER A 82 13.59 9.62 7.24
CA SER A 82 13.77 9.60 8.69
C SER A 82 12.60 8.88 9.37
N PRO A 83 12.81 8.22 10.51
CA PRO A 83 11.72 7.63 11.28
C PRO A 83 10.66 8.66 11.66
N GLY A 84 9.39 8.26 11.66
CA GLY A 84 8.25 9.11 12.03
C GLY A 84 7.15 9.20 10.97
N LEU A 85 6.18 10.10 11.22
CA LEU A 85 5.08 10.40 10.31
C LEU A 85 5.46 11.53 9.35
N HIS A 86 5.36 11.25 8.06
CA HIS A 86 5.54 12.21 6.97
C HIS A 86 4.19 12.45 6.30
N VAL A 87 3.87 13.71 6.06
CA VAL A 87 2.61 14.14 5.43
C VAL A 87 2.95 15.04 4.26
N SER A 88 2.46 14.68 3.07
CA SER A 88 2.56 15.47 1.85
C SER A 88 1.16 15.66 1.29
N TYR A 89 0.82 16.86 0.78
CA TYR A 89 -0.51 17.07 0.21
C TYR A 89 -0.48 18.08 -0.95
N THR A 90 -1.45 17.93 -1.84
CA THR A 90 -1.83 18.94 -2.82
C THR A 90 -3.27 19.34 -2.60
N LEU A 91 -3.56 20.64 -2.52
CA LEU A 91 -4.91 21.15 -2.33
C LEU A 91 -5.72 21.08 -3.63
N ALA A 92 -7.04 20.92 -3.50
CA ALA A 92 -7.94 21.07 -4.64
C ALA A 92 -8.04 22.56 -5.03
N ASN A 93 -7.92 22.88 -6.32
CA ASN A 93 -8.13 24.24 -6.80
C ASN A 93 -9.62 24.58 -6.81
N THR A 94 -9.97 25.79 -6.41
CA THR A 94 -11.38 26.26 -6.39
C THR A 94 -12.00 26.31 -7.80
N GLN A 95 -11.19 26.39 -8.85
CA GLN A 95 -11.66 26.50 -10.24
C GLN A 95 -12.10 25.17 -10.89
N ASP A 96 -11.75 24.01 -10.32
CA ASP A 96 -12.15 22.71 -10.87
C ASP A 96 -13.63 22.37 -10.57
N LYS A 97 -14.32 23.18 -9.76
CA LYS A 97 -15.75 23.00 -9.42
C LYS A 97 -16.74 23.63 -10.40
N GLU A 98 -16.28 24.45 -11.35
CA GLU A 98 -17.17 25.16 -12.30
C GLU A 98 -17.24 24.50 -13.69
N ALA A 99 -16.53 23.39 -13.89
CA ALA A 99 -16.44 22.69 -15.18
C ALA A 99 -16.95 21.24 -15.12
N GLU A 100 -18.05 20.99 -14.40
CA GLU A 100 -18.85 19.77 -14.50
C GLU A 100 -20.34 20.09 -14.51
#